data_AF-A0A1D8BGU3-F1
#
_entry.id   AF-A0A1D8BGU3-F1
#
_cell.length_a   1.000
_cell.length_b   1.000
_cell.length_c   1.000
_cell.angle_alpha   90.00
_cell.angle_beta   90.00
_cell.angle_gamma   90.00
#
_symmetry.space_group_name_H-M   'P 1'
#
loop_
_entity.id
_entity.type
_entity.pdbx_description
1 polymer ?
#
loop_
_entity_poly.entity_id
_entity_poly.type
_entity_poly.pdbx_seq_one_letter_code
_entity_poly.pdbx_strand_id
1 'polypeptide(L)'
;SAWQTGTWDITHMSYTPSNILLSMALAMKLGLAPLHFWLPEVLQGSTLFTALIIVTWQKLAPMSLIFLTINNLNPTILLALGLLSSTIGGWGGLNQTQTRKIMAYSSIANLGWMATIAPIMTNIMIMNLLIYLVMTTALFSFLIVSKSKTIQDTTTTWALSPMMTIMMTFLLLSLGGLPPMTGFAPKWLILEELTTQNLIPLAVLMATFSLLSLFFYTRLAYTTTLTLSPNTLQTKFKWRFKQTLSTPL
;
A
#
# COMPACT_ATOMS: atom_id res chain seq x y z
N SER A 1 -0.15 31.53 1.03
CA SER A 1 -0.56 32.06 -0.28
C SER A 1 -1.58 33.17 -0.10
N ALA A 2 -2.82 32.91 0.36
CA ALA A 2 -3.90 33.92 0.41
C ALA A 2 -3.50 35.27 1.03
N TRP A 3 -2.74 35.30 2.13
CA TRP A 3 -2.31 36.55 2.75
C TRP A 3 -1.25 37.33 1.95
N GLN A 4 -0.43 36.64 1.14
CA GLN A 4 0.65 37.25 0.37
C GLN A 4 0.32 37.46 -1.12
N THR A 5 -0.47 36.56 -1.71
CA THR A 5 -0.84 36.60 -3.13
C THR A 5 -2.28 37.05 -3.34
N GLY A 6 -3.10 37.12 -2.29
CA GLY A 6 -4.52 37.50 -2.38
C GLY A 6 -5.41 36.48 -3.10
N THR A 7 -4.85 35.38 -3.57
CA THR A 7 -5.55 34.36 -4.37
C THR A 7 -6.03 33.20 -3.51
N TRP A 8 -7.26 32.75 -3.78
CA TRP A 8 -7.88 31.57 -3.18
C TRP A 8 -7.88 30.35 -4.12
N ASP A 9 -7.32 30.51 -5.32
CA ASP A 9 -7.25 29.44 -6.32
C ASP A 9 -6.23 28.37 -5.92
N ILE A 10 -6.72 27.13 -5.86
CA ILE A 10 -5.93 25.96 -5.44
C ILE A 10 -4.92 25.55 -6.53
N THR A 11 -5.25 25.81 -7.80
CA THR A 11 -4.49 25.35 -8.98
C THR A 11 -3.20 26.13 -9.22
N HIS A 12 -3.08 27.35 -8.71
CA HIS A 12 -1.95 28.25 -8.96
C HIS A 12 -1.40 28.84 -7.66
N MET A 13 -0.61 28.03 -6.96
CA MET A 13 0.09 28.44 -5.75
C MET A 13 1.53 28.88 -6.09
N SER A 14 1.76 30.19 -6.13
CA SER A 14 3.04 30.78 -6.53
C SER A 14 4.05 30.92 -5.38
N TYR A 15 3.61 30.82 -4.12
CA TYR A 15 4.49 31.04 -2.96
C TYR A 15 5.18 29.76 -2.49
N THR A 16 6.52 29.72 -2.64
CA THR A 16 7.34 28.52 -2.47
C THR A 16 7.22 27.83 -1.11
N PRO A 17 7.26 28.50 0.07
CA PRO A 17 7.13 27.77 1.33
C PRO A 17 5.70 27.32 1.59
N SER A 18 4.67 27.91 0.95
CA SER A 18 3.32 27.32 1.01
C SER A 18 3.21 26.00 0.25
N ASN A 19 3.95 25.84 -0.86
CA ASN A 19 4.00 24.58 -1.61
C ASN A 19 4.75 23.51 -0.81
N ILE A 20 5.82 23.88 -0.10
CA ILE A 20 6.53 22.99 0.82
C ILE A 20 5.60 22.54 1.96
N LEU A 21 4.91 23.48 2.60
CA LEU A 21 4.00 23.17 3.70
C LEU A 21 2.82 22.30 3.25
N LEU A 22 2.28 22.56 2.06
CA LEU A 22 1.26 21.72 1.44
C LEU A 22 1.78 20.31 1.19
N SER A 23 2.99 20.17 0.63
CA SER A 23 3.59 18.85 0.38
C SER A 23 3.79 18.05 1.68
N MET A 24 4.23 18.69 2.76
CA MET A 24 4.40 18.04 4.06
C MET A 24 3.05 17.69 4.72
N ALA A 25 2.04 18.55 4.58
CA ALA A 25 0.69 18.27 5.07
C ALA A 25 0.06 17.06 4.36
N LEU A 26 0.22 16.98 3.03
CA LEU A 26 -0.22 15.83 2.24
C LEU A 26 0.56 14.57 2.59
N ALA A 27 1.88 14.67 2.79
CA ALA A 27 2.72 13.57 3.25
C ALA A 27 2.26 13.02 4.60
N MET A 28 1.89 13.88 5.54
CA MET A 28 1.36 13.48 6.85
C MET A 28 0.03 12.72 6.71
N LYS A 29 -0.91 13.25 5.93
CA LYS A 29 -2.22 12.63 5.64
C LYS A 29 -2.08 11.27 4.95
N LEU A 30 -1.15 11.16 4.00
CA LEU A 30 -0.86 9.90 3.31
C LEU A 30 -0.03 8.94 4.16
N GLY A 31 0.58 9.37 5.26
CA GLY A 31 1.47 8.54 6.06
C GLY A 31 2.78 8.19 5.34
N LEU A 32 3.27 9.09 4.49
CA LEU A 32 4.60 8.98 3.89
C LEU A 32 5.68 9.18 4.96
N ALA A 33 6.85 8.56 4.78
CA ALA A 33 7.97 8.78 5.67
C ALA A 33 8.49 10.23 5.56
N PRO A 34 8.93 10.86 6.66
CA PRO A 34 9.10 10.31 8.01
C PRO A 34 7.81 10.25 8.86
N LEU A 35 6.72 10.88 8.42
CA LEU A 35 5.45 11.02 9.16
C LEU A 35 4.56 9.76 9.12
N HIS A 36 5.16 8.60 8.92
CA HIS A 36 4.48 7.31 8.73
C HIS A 36 4.13 6.59 10.05
N PHE A 37 4.71 7.02 11.19
CA PHE A 37 4.63 6.30 12.47
C PHE A 37 3.20 6.06 12.98
N TRP A 38 2.27 6.99 12.69
CA TRP A 38 0.88 6.84 13.13
C TRP A 38 0.16 5.68 12.44
N LEU A 39 0.53 5.35 11.19
CA LEU A 39 -0.25 4.46 10.34
C LEU A 39 -0.21 2.99 10.83
N PRO A 40 0.95 2.39 11.16
CA PRO A 40 1.01 1.03 11.71
C PRO A 40 0.29 0.86 13.05
N GLU A 41 0.33 1.88 13.92
CA GLU A 41 -0.29 1.83 15.24
C GLU A 41 -1.81 1.91 15.16
N VAL A 42 -2.34 2.85 14.38
CA VAL A 42 -3.79 3.02 14.17
C VAL A 42 -4.40 1.80 13.49
N LEU A 43 -3.73 1.23 12.48
CA LEU A 43 -4.21 0.01 11.83
C LEU A 43 -4.19 -1.19 12.78
N GLN A 44 -3.21 -1.30 13.68
CA GLN A 44 -3.17 -2.39 14.65
C GLN A 44 -4.26 -2.25 15.73
N GLY A 45 -4.58 -1.04 16.17
CA GLY A 45 -5.60 -0.80 17.20
C GLY A 45 -7.05 -0.93 16.69
N SER A 46 -7.28 -0.77 15.39
CA SER A 46 -8.62 -0.68 14.80
C SER A 46 -9.16 -2.03 14.27
N THR A 47 -10.46 -2.13 14.01
CA THR A 47 -11.05 -3.33 13.38
C THR A 47 -10.56 -3.54 11.94
N LEU A 48 -10.69 -4.74 11.38
CA LEU A 48 -10.29 -5.00 9.98
C LEU A 48 -11.08 -4.16 8.97
N PHE A 49 -12.36 -3.90 9.23
CA PHE A 49 -13.18 -3.06 8.37
C PHE A 49 -12.75 -1.59 8.42
N THR A 50 -12.50 -1.05 9.61
CA THR A 50 -11.97 0.32 9.74
C THR A 50 -10.57 0.44 9.13
N ALA A 51 -9.73 -0.59 9.27
CA ALA A 51 -8.42 -0.65 8.64
C ALA A 51 -8.53 -0.58 7.11
N LEU A 52 -9.48 -1.31 6.51
CA LEU A 52 -9.77 -1.23 5.07
C LEU A 52 -10.11 0.21 4.65
N ILE A 53 -11.02 0.88 5.37
CA ILE A 53 -11.42 2.27 5.05
C ILE A 53 -10.22 3.23 5.12
N ILE A 54 -9.35 3.08 6.12
CA ILE A 54 -8.16 3.92 6.30
C ILE A 54 -7.16 3.72 5.16
N VAL A 55 -6.99 2.48 4.70
CA VAL A 55 -6.01 2.15 3.66
C VAL A 55 -6.51 2.48 2.25
N THR A 56 -7.84 2.58 2.05
CA THR A 56 -8.45 2.83 0.74
C THR A 56 -9.05 4.23 0.63
N TRP A 57 -10.16 4.46 1.31
CA TRP A 57 -10.97 5.68 1.19
C TRP A 57 -10.21 6.93 1.62
N GLN A 58 -9.46 6.86 2.72
CA GLN A 58 -8.70 8.02 3.22
C GLN A 58 -7.54 8.43 2.31
N LYS A 59 -7.12 7.58 1.36
CA LYS A 59 -6.05 7.89 0.40
C LYS A 59 -6.55 8.66 -0.83
N LEU A 60 -7.85 8.59 -1.16
CA LEU A 60 -8.41 9.22 -2.35
C LEU A 60 -8.30 10.76 -2.31
N ALA A 61 -8.72 11.38 -1.22
CA ALA A 61 -8.77 12.85 -1.12
C ALA A 61 -7.37 13.51 -1.13
N PRO A 62 -6.35 13.02 -0.42
CA PRO A 62 -5.01 13.58 -0.55
C PRO A 62 -4.39 13.34 -1.94
N MET A 63 -4.67 12.21 -2.58
CA MET A 63 -4.16 11.92 -3.93
C MET A 63 -4.78 12.82 -5.00
N SER A 64 -6.07 13.15 -4.89
CA SER A 64 -6.69 14.11 -5.80
C SER A 64 -6.11 15.52 -5.62
N LEU A 65 -5.77 15.92 -4.40
CA LEU A 65 -5.08 17.20 -4.15
C LEU A 65 -3.68 17.23 -4.75
N ILE A 66 -2.90 16.14 -4.64
CA ILE A 66 -1.60 16.03 -5.31
C ILE A 66 -1.79 16.19 -6.82
N PHE A 67 -2.78 15.50 -7.41
CA PHE A 67 -3.08 15.60 -8.84
C PHE A 67 -3.39 17.04 -9.28
N LEU A 68 -4.24 17.76 -8.54
CA LEU A 68 -4.63 19.13 -8.89
C LEU A 68 -3.51 20.16 -8.71
N THR A 69 -2.60 19.93 -7.77
CA THR A 69 -1.57 20.90 -7.38
C THR A 69 -0.18 20.58 -7.90
N ILE A 70 -0.04 19.52 -8.72
CA ILE A 70 1.25 18.94 -9.09
C ILE A 70 2.21 19.95 -9.73
N ASN A 71 1.69 20.85 -10.57
CA ASN A 71 2.48 21.86 -11.29
C ASN A 71 3.23 22.82 -10.35
N ASN A 72 2.76 22.98 -9.10
CA ASN A 72 3.34 23.90 -8.13
C ASN A 72 4.18 23.19 -7.05
N LEU A 73 4.05 21.86 -6.91
CA LEU A 73 4.76 21.10 -5.89
C LEU A 73 6.24 20.94 -6.26
N ASN A 74 7.13 21.04 -5.28
CA ASN A 74 8.56 20.88 -5.53
C ASN A 74 8.86 19.40 -5.83
N PRO A 75 9.34 19.05 -7.04
CA PRO A 75 9.59 17.67 -7.43
C PRO A 75 10.65 17.00 -6.55
N THR A 76 11.66 17.74 -6.10
CA THR A 76 12.75 17.19 -5.27
C THR A 76 12.25 16.65 -3.94
N ILE A 77 11.29 17.34 -3.31
CA ILE A 77 10.69 16.92 -2.04
C ILE A 77 9.84 15.66 -2.25
N LEU A 78 9.02 15.61 -3.30
CA LEU A 78 8.19 14.44 -3.60
C LEU A 78 9.03 13.19 -3.88
N LEU A 79 10.11 13.34 -4.67
CA LEU A 79 11.03 12.24 -4.95
C LEU A 79 11.73 11.74 -3.66
N ALA A 80 12.17 12.65 -2.80
CA ALA A 80 12.80 12.29 -1.52
C ALA A 80 11.82 11.57 -0.57
N LEU A 81 10.59 12.07 -0.44
CA LEU A 81 9.54 11.42 0.35
C LEU A 81 9.17 10.04 -0.21
N GLY A 82 9.09 9.91 -1.55
CA GLY A 82 8.83 8.65 -2.23
C GLY A 82 9.90 7.59 -1.98
N LEU A 83 11.18 7.99 -2.08
CA LEU A 83 12.31 7.13 -1.72
C LEU A 83 12.22 6.67 -0.27
N LEU A 84 12.16 7.61 0.68
CA LEU A 84 12.15 7.30 2.11
C LEU A 84 10.97 6.41 2.51
N SER A 85 9.80 6.62 1.93
CA SER A 85 8.64 5.77 2.20
C SER A 85 8.79 4.37 1.61
N SER A 86 9.39 4.21 0.42
CA SER A 86 9.70 2.89 -0.13
C SER A 86 10.70 2.12 0.74
N THR A 87 11.75 2.79 1.25
CA THR A 87 12.79 2.15 2.06
C THR A 87 12.25 1.71 3.42
N ILE A 88 11.54 2.61 4.10
CA ILE A 88 10.95 2.35 5.42
C ILE A 88 9.79 1.36 5.33
N GLY A 89 8.98 1.45 4.28
CA GLY A 89 7.93 0.47 4.01
C GLY A 89 8.47 -0.94 3.77
N GLY A 90 9.57 -1.06 3.02
CA GLY A 90 10.25 -2.33 2.80
C GLY A 90 10.85 -2.92 4.09
N TRP A 91 11.66 -2.13 4.81
CA TRP A 91 12.36 -2.61 6.00
C TRP A 91 11.43 -2.83 7.20
N GLY A 92 10.50 -1.91 7.44
CA GLY A 92 9.58 -1.97 8.57
C GLY A 92 8.62 -3.15 8.53
N GLY A 93 8.28 -3.64 7.33
CA GLY A 93 7.39 -4.78 7.14
C GLY A 93 8.00 -6.14 7.52
N LEU A 94 9.32 -6.31 7.39
CA LEU A 94 9.98 -7.61 7.57
C LEU A 94 9.83 -8.19 8.99
N ASN A 95 9.83 -7.32 9.99
CA ASN A 95 9.82 -7.72 11.40
C ASN A 95 8.40 -7.87 11.99
N GLN A 96 7.34 -7.73 11.18
CA GLN A 96 5.97 -7.76 11.69
C GLN A 96 5.34 -9.14 11.51
N THR A 97 4.61 -9.59 12.53
CA THR A 97 3.80 -10.83 12.50
C THR A 97 2.30 -10.57 12.44
N GLN A 98 1.90 -9.32 12.65
CA GLN A 98 0.51 -8.89 12.63
C GLN A 98 0.12 -8.51 11.20
N THR A 99 -0.95 -9.11 10.66
CA THR A 99 -1.34 -8.90 9.25
C THR A 99 -1.62 -7.43 8.96
N ARG A 100 -2.26 -6.72 9.90
CA ARG A 100 -2.57 -5.29 9.76
C ARG A 100 -1.32 -4.40 9.71
N LYS A 101 -0.27 -4.72 10.48
CA LYS A 101 1.00 -3.98 10.40
C LYS A 101 1.75 -4.28 9.10
N ILE A 102 1.72 -5.52 8.63
CA ILE A 102 2.30 -5.87 7.32
C ILE A 102 1.59 -5.06 6.22
N MET A 103 0.24 -5.02 6.26
CA MET A 103 -0.54 -4.20 5.33
C MET A 103 -0.27 -2.70 5.49
N ALA A 104 -0.02 -2.21 6.70
CA ALA A 104 0.40 -0.83 6.94
C ALA A 104 1.68 -0.49 6.18
N TYR A 105 2.73 -1.28 6.37
CA TYR A 105 4.02 -1.06 5.71
C TYR A 105 3.94 -1.25 4.19
N SER A 106 3.09 -2.16 3.71
CA SER A 106 2.80 -2.25 2.27
C SER A 106 2.18 -0.99 1.70
N SER A 107 1.25 -0.37 2.42
CA SER A 107 0.60 0.87 1.98
C SER A 107 1.61 2.00 1.89
N ILE A 108 2.53 2.09 2.85
CA ILE A 108 3.60 3.09 2.86
C ILE A 108 4.53 2.89 1.66
N ALA A 109 4.93 1.64 1.38
CA ALA A 109 5.78 1.34 0.23
C ALA A 109 5.11 1.68 -1.12
N ASN A 110 3.85 1.29 -1.31
CA ASN A 110 3.11 1.55 -2.55
C ASN A 110 2.80 3.04 -2.73
N LEU A 111 2.49 3.77 -1.66
CA LEU A 111 2.34 5.23 -1.71
C LEU A 111 3.68 5.93 -2.02
N GLY A 112 4.80 5.34 -1.62
CA GLY A 112 6.13 5.82 -2.03
C GLY A 112 6.32 5.79 -3.54
N TRP A 113 5.95 4.69 -4.19
CA TRP A 113 5.92 4.59 -5.66
C TRP A 113 4.99 5.62 -6.31
N MET A 114 3.84 5.92 -5.69
CA MET A 114 2.93 6.95 -6.20
C MET A 114 3.51 8.36 -6.05
N ALA A 115 4.19 8.64 -4.93
CA ALA A 115 4.82 9.93 -4.69
C ALA A 115 6.01 10.18 -5.64
N THR A 116 6.78 9.15 -6.01
CA THR A 116 7.91 9.30 -6.94
C THR A 116 7.46 9.63 -8.36
N ILE A 117 6.36 9.03 -8.84
CA ILE A 117 5.88 9.25 -10.21
C ILE A 117 5.03 10.50 -10.36
N ALA A 118 4.43 10.99 -9.27
CA ALA A 118 3.56 12.17 -9.27
C ALA A 118 4.13 13.37 -10.06
N PRO A 119 5.40 13.82 -9.84
CA PRO A 119 5.93 14.99 -10.55
C PRO A 119 6.30 14.73 -12.03
N ILE A 120 6.34 13.47 -12.47
CA ILE A 120 6.77 13.09 -13.82
C ILE A 120 5.55 12.86 -14.71
N MET A 121 4.68 11.91 -14.33
CA MET A 121 3.54 11.47 -15.12
C MET A 121 2.36 11.09 -14.21
N THR A 122 1.37 11.99 -14.11
CA THR A 122 0.20 11.81 -13.25
C THR A 122 -0.74 10.67 -13.68
N ASN A 123 -0.78 10.32 -14.97
CA ASN A 123 -1.60 9.21 -15.46
C ASN A 123 -1.16 7.85 -14.86
N ILE A 124 0.15 7.62 -14.76
CA ILE A 124 0.69 6.39 -14.17
C ILE A 124 0.45 6.37 -12.65
N MET A 125 0.50 7.53 -11.99
CA MET A 125 0.12 7.67 -10.58
C MET A 125 -1.33 7.21 -10.34
N ILE A 126 -2.29 7.67 -11.15
CA ILE A 126 -3.70 7.29 -11.05
C ILE A 126 -3.88 5.80 -11.31
N MET A 127 -3.21 5.25 -12.32
CA MET A 127 -3.26 3.82 -12.63
C MET A 127 -2.75 2.98 -11.44
N ASN A 128 -1.63 3.36 -10.83
CA ASN A 128 -1.10 2.69 -9.65
C ASN A 128 -2.07 2.77 -8.46
N LEU A 129 -2.70 3.93 -8.24
CA LEU A 129 -3.72 4.11 -7.20
C LEU A 129 -4.91 3.17 -7.41
N LEU A 130 -5.44 3.07 -8.64
CA LEU A 130 -6.58 2.20 -8.95
C LEU A 130 -6.26 0.73 -8.70
N ILE A 131 -5.12 0.25 -9.22
CA ILE A 131 -4.68 -1.13 -9.01
C ILE A 131 -4.49 -1.40 -7.51
N TYR A 132 -3.84 -0.49 -6.80
CA TYR A 132 -3.64 -0.59 -5.36
C TYR A 132 -4.96 -0.70 -4.58
N LEU A 133 -5.95 0.14 -4.90
CA LEU A 133 -7.27 0.11 -4.26
C LEU A 133 -7.96 -1.24 -4.49
N VAL A 134 -7.98 -1.74 -5.72
CA VAL A 134 -8.62 -3.04 -6.04
C VAL A 134 -7.92 -4.20 -5.32
N MET A 135 -6.59 -4.23 -5.30
CA MET A 135 -5.87 -5.35 -4.67
C MET A 135 -5.99 -5.31 -3.14
N THR A 136 -5.99 -4.13 -2.54
CA THR A 136 -6.12 -4.00 -1.08
C THR A 136 -7.53 -4.29 -0.59
N THR A 137 -8.58 -3.84 -1.29
CA THR A 137 -9.96 -4.21 -0.95
C THR A 137 -10.16 -5.72 -1.01
N ALA A 138 -9.66 -6.38 -2.05
CA ALA A 138 -9.75 -7.82 -2.21
C ALA A 138 -8.98 -8.59 -1.11
N LEU A 139 -7.81 -8.11 -0.69
CA LEU A 139 -7.04 -8.77 0.36
C LEU A 139 -7.70 -8.58 1.74
N PHE A 140 -8.15 -7.37 2.06
CA PHE A 140 -8.84 -7.10 3.32
C PHE A 140 -10.19 -7.80 3.42
N SER A 141 -10.93 -7.96 2.32
CA SER A 141 -12.18 -8.74 2.33
C SER A 141 -11.91 -10.18 2.73
N PHE A 142 -10.85 -10.81 2.20
CA PHE A 142 -10.43 -12.13 2.65
C PHE A 142 -10.02 -12.14 4.13
N LEU A 143 -9.22 -11.19 4.60
CA LEU A 143 -8.87 -11.12 6.03
C LEU A 143 -10.10 -10.97 6.94
N ILE A 144 -11.14 -10.24 6.52
CA ILE A 144 -12.39 -10.07 7.25
C ILE A 144 -13.17 -11.38 7.30
N VAL A 145 -13.27 -12.10 6.18
CA VAL A 145 -13.92 -13.42 6.08
C VAL A 145 -13.26 -14.44 7.01
N SER A 146 -11.93 -14.54 6.98
CA SER A 146 -11.17 -15.48 7.80
C SER A 146 -11.03 -15.05 9.26
N LYS A 147 -11.35 -13.78 9.57
CA LYS A 147 -11.11 -13.15 10.89
C LYS A 147 -9.66 -13.27 11.38
N SER A 148 -8.70 -13.36 10.45
CA SER A 148 -7.28 -13.60 10.77
C SER A 148 -6.53 -12.30 11.07
N LYS A 149 -6.05 -12.12 12.31
CA LYS A 149 -5.31 -10.91 12.73
C LYS A 149 -3.79 -11.10 12.71
N THR A 150 -3.33 -12.34 12.82
CA THR A 150 -1.91 -12.72 12.85
C THR A 150 -1.57 -13.66 11.69
N ILE A 151 -0.28 -13.76 11.35
CA ILE A 151 0.20 -14.76 10.38
C ILE A 151 -0.22 -16.18 10.82
N GLN A 152 -0.18 -16.49 12.12
CA GLN A 152 -0.59 -17.81 12.62
C GLN A 152 -2.06 -18.11 12.35
N ASP A 153 -2.95 -17.12 12.50
CA ASP A 153 -4.37 -17.31 12.18
C ASP A 153 -4.57 -17.65 10.70
N THR A 154 -3.75 -17.06 9.82
CA THR A 154 -3.83 -17.30 8.39
C THR A 154 -3.45 -18.73 7.99
N THR A 155 -2.63 -19.44 8.77
CA THR A 155 -2.24 -20.82 8.44
C THR A 155 -3.40 -21.82 8.58
N THR A 156 -4.35 -21.53 9.48
CA THR A 156 -5.53 -22.38 9.70
C THR A 156 -6.61 -22.22 8.62
N THR A 157 -6.49 -21.20 7.75
CA THR A 157 -7.52 -20.87 6.75
C THR A 157 -7.65 -21.92 5.65
N TRP A 158 -6.55 -22.63 5.34
CA TRP A 158 -6.56 -23.71 4.35
C TRP A 158 -7.55 -24.82 4.72
N ALA A 159 -7.65 -25.15 6.02
CA ALA A 159 -8.56 -26.17 6.51
C ALA A 159 -10.03 -25.74 6.45
N LEU A 160 -10.33 -24.44 6.37
CA LEU A 160 -11.69 -23.93 6.25
C LEU A 160 -12.11 -23.82 4.79
N SER A 161 -11.26 -23.24 3.96
CA SER A 161 -11.56 -22.95 2.56
C SER A 161 -10.29 -22.88 1.71
N PRO A 162 -9.91 -23.97 1.00
CA PRO A 162 -8.67 -23.99 0.23
C PRO A 162 -8.70 -22.99 -0.93
N MET A 163 -9.85 -22.79 -1.59
CA MET A 163 -9.98 -21.82 -2.68
C MET A 163 -9.62 -20.39 -2.25
N MET A 164 -10.07 -19.98 -1.06
CA MET A 164 -9.77 -18.66 -0.50
C MET A 164 -8.28 -18.46 -0.30
N THR A 165 -7.58 -19.49 0.17
CA THR A 165 -6.13 -19.41 0.40
C THR A 165 -5.34 -19.26 -0.90
N ILE A 166 -5.75 -19.95 -1.97
CA ILE A 166 -5.15 -19.81 -3.31
C ILE A 166 -5.36 -18.38 -3.83
N MET A 167 -6.57 -17.84 -3.71
CA MET A 167 -6.84 -16.46 -4.15
C MET A 167 -6.05 -15.44 -3.32
N MET A 168 -5.92 -15.64 -2.02
CA MET A 168 -5.14 -14.77 -1.13
C MET A 168 -3.66 -14.71 -1.55
N THR A 169 -3.06 -15.83 -1.96
CA THR A 169 -1.66 -15.82 -2.40
C THR A 169 -1.45 -15.15 -3.73
N PHE A 170 -2.35 -15.32 -4.70
CA PHE A 170 -2.30 -14.53 -5.93
C PHE A 170 -2.38 -13.02 -5.66
N LEU A 171 -3.23 -12.59 -4.73
CA LEU A 171 -3.30 -11.19 -4.32
C LEU A 171 -2.01 -10.70 -3.64
N LEU A 172 -1.42 -11.46 -2.72
CA LEU A 172 -0.17 -11.09 -2.05
C LEU A 172 0.98 -10.94 -3.05
N LEU A 173 1.10 -11.89 -3.98
CA LEU A 173 2.13 -11.87 -5.03
C LEU A 173 1.91 -10.72 -6.02
N SER A 174 0.65 -10.36 -6.30
CA SER A 174 0.33 -9.21 -7.14
C SER A 174 0.72 -7.88 -6.47
N LEU A 175 0.49 -7.70 -5.17
CA LEU A 175 0.93 -6.52 -4.42
C LEU A 175 2.48 -6.43 -4.36
N GLY A 176 3.14 -7.59 -4.35
CA GLY A 176 4.59 -7.70 -4.52
C GLY A 176 5.07 -7.21 -5.89
N GLY A 177 4.22 -7.26 -6.93
CA GLY A 177 4.55 -6.84 -8.28
C GLY A 177 5.42 -7.85 -9.02
N LEU A 178 5.06 -9.13 -8.96
CA LEU A 178 5.72 -10.16 -9.78
C LEU A 178 5.29 -10.06 -11.26
N PRO A 179 6.20 -10.33 -12.22
CA PRO A 179 5.99 -10.08 -13.65
C PRO A 179 4.70 -10.66 -14.27
N PRO A 180 4.18 -11.84 -13.89
CA PRO A 180 2.91 -12.32 -14.44
C PRO A 180 1.66 -11.66 -13.84
N MET A 181 1.80 -10.82 -12.80
CA MET A 181 0.68 -10.30 -12.02
C MET A 181 0.39 -8.83 -12.35
N THR A 182 -0.86 -8.41 -12.12
CA THR A 182 -1.36 -7.06 -12.43
C THR A 182 -0.59 -5.94 -11.74
N GLY A 183 -0.10 -6.16 -10.51
CA GLY A 183 0.66 -5.16 -9.77
C GLY A 183 2.09 -4.94 -10.27
N PHE A 184 2.57 -5.71 -11.26
CA PHE A 184 3.86 -5.44 -11.91
C PHE A 184 3.78 -4.27 -12.88
N ALA A 185 2.68 -4.17 -13.66
CA ALA A 185 2.49 -3.13 -14.66
C ALA A 185 2.78 -1.70 -14.15
N PRO A 186 2.22 -1.23 -13.01
CA PRO A 186 2.52 0.12 -12.52
C PRO A 186 3.98 0.29 -12.11
N LYS A 187 4.60 -0.70 -11.44
CA LYS A 187 6.00 -0.58 -11.00
C LYS A 187 6.95 -0.54 -12.19
N TRP A 188 6.68 -1.35 -13.19
CA TRP A 188 7.48 -1.37 -14.42
C TRP A 188 7.40 -0.04 -15.17
N LEU A 189 6.20 0.49 -15.40
CA LEU A 189 6.02 1.79 -16.06
C LEU A 189 6.64 2.95 -15.27
N ILE A 190 6.59 2.92 -13.94
CA ILE A 190 7.26 3.94 -13.11
C ILE A 190 8.79 3.86 -13.31
N LEU A 191 9.36 2.65 -13.35
CA LEU A 191 10.79 2.48 -13.59
C LEU A 191 11.20 2.97 -14.98
N GLU A 192 10.39 2.68 -16.00
CA GLU A 192 10.61 3.18 -17.36
C GLU A 192 10.69 4.70 -17.37
N GLU A 193 9.70 5.40 -16.82
CA GLU A 193 9.69 6.87 -16.78
C GLU A 193 10.81 7.48 -15.91
N LEU A 194 11.26 6.78 -14.87
CA LEU A 194 12.42 7.24 -14.11
C LEU A 194 13.71 7.15 -14.93
N THR A 195 13.84 6.13 -15.79
CA THR A 195 14.99 5.98 -16.68
C THR A 195 14.98 6.98 -17.84
N THR A 196 13.81 7.30 -18.40
CA THR A 196 13.69 8.31 -19.47
C THR A 196 14.10 9.70 -18.98
N GLN A 197 13.85 10.02 -17.71
CA GLN A 197 14.25 11.28 -17.07
C GLN A 197 15.69 11.29 -16.51
N ASN A 198 16.52 10.29 -16.86
CA ASN A 198 17.90 10.13 -16.38
C ASN A 198 18.05 9.97 -14.84
N LEU A 199 16.99 9.59 -14.13
CA LEU A 199 17.00 9.33 -12.68
C LEU A 199 17.33 7.86 -12.36
N ILE A 200 18.36 7.32 -13.02
CA ILE A 200 18.81 5.92 -12.89
C ILE A 200 19.11 5.52 -11.42
N PRO A 201 19.86 6.28 -10.60
CA PRO A 201 20.18 5.84 -9.24
C PRO A 201 18.94 5.72 -8.36
N LEU A 202 17.97 6.62 -8.55
CA LEU A 202 16.67 6.59 -7.88
C LEU A 202 15.88 5.33 -8.28
N ALA A 203 15.83 5.01 -9.58
CA ALA A 203 15.14 3.83 -10.09
C ALA A 203 15.72 2.52 -9.51
N VAL A 204 17.05 2.40 -9.46
CA VAL A 204 17.74 1.23 -8.89
C VAL A 204 17.45 1.07 -7.40
N LEU A 205 17.49 2.16 -6.62
CA LEU A 205 17.16 2.12 -5.20
C LEU A 205 15.70 1.70 -4.98
N MET A 206 14.75 2.32 -5.68
CA MET A 206 13.33 1.96 -5.57
C MET A 206 13.09 0.48 -5.93
N ALA A 207 13.72 -0.02 -7.00
CA ALA A 207 13.62 -1.42 -7.40
C ALA A 207 14.16 -2.37 -6.30
N THR A 208 15.33 -2.09 -5.73
CA THR A 208 15.91 -2.94 -4.68
C THR A 208 15.06 -2.96 -3.40
N PHE A 209 14.53 -1.81 -2.95
CA PHE A 209 13.65 -1.76 -1.79
C PHE A 209 12.29 -2.44 -2.03
N SER A 210 11.81 -2.48 -3.28
CA SER A 210 10.61 -3.25 -3.60
C SER A 210 10.79 -4.75 -3.45
N LEU A 211 12.00 -5.28 -3.65
CA LEU A 211 12.30 -6.69 -3.40
C LEU A 211 12.21 -7.04 -1.91
N LEU A 212 12.58 -6.12 -1.01
CA LEU A 212 12.36 -6.30 0.43
C LEU A 212 10.86 -6.41 0.74
N SER A 213 10.02 -5.60 0.06
CA SER A 213 8.57 -5.70 0.25
C SER A 213 8.01 -7.04 -0.26
N LEU A 214 8.54 -7.53 -1.37
CA LEU A 214 8.18 -8.82 -1.93
C LEU A 214 8.48 -9.97 -0.97
N PHE A 215 9.60 -9.91 -0.23
CA PHE A 215 9.98 -10.97 0.71
C PHE A 215 8.95 -11.19 1.83
N PHE A 216 8.40 -10.13 2.43
CA PHE A 216 7.40 -10.34 3.49
C PHE A 216 6.07 -10.88 2.92
N TYR A 217 5.73 -10.57 1.67
CA TYR A 217 4.56 -11.16 1.01
C TYR A 217 4.76 -12.63 0.71
N THR A 218 5.93 -13.03 0.19
CA THR A 218 6.22 -14.45 -0.07
C THR A 218 6.26 -15.24 1.23
N ARG A 219 6.75 -14.67 2.34
CA ARG A 219 6.65 -15.28 3.67
C ARG A 219 5.19 -15.53 4.07
N LEU A 220 4.30 -14.57 3.83
CA LEU A 220 2.87 -14.73 4.14
C LEU A 220 2.21 -15.76 3.21
N ALA A 221 2.53 -15.75 1.92
CA ALA A 221 2.06 -16.76 0.96
C ALA A 221 2.53 -18.18 1.32
N TYR A 222 3.78 -18.30 1.78
CA TYR A 222 4.40 -19.55 2.18
C TYR A 222 3.70 -20.18 3.38
N THR A 223 3.40 -19.37 4.41
CA THR A 223 2.72 -19.82 5.63
C THR A 223 1.25 -20.14 5.43
N THR A 224 0.61 -19.57 4.39
CA THR A 224 -0.84 -19.73 4.15
C THR A 224 -1.20 -20.89 3.23
N THR A 225 -0.41 -21.14 2.17
CA THR A 225 -0.77 -22.16 1.16
C THR A 225 0.33 -23.15 0.87
N LEU A 226 1.58 -22.71 0.78
CA LEU A 226 2.68 -23.58 0.32
C LEU A 226 3.06 -24.61 1.37
N THR A 227 2.77 -24.34 2.64
CA THR A 227 2.99 -25.27 3.75
C THR A 227 1.72 -25.56 4.51
N LEU A 228 1.60 -26.80 4.98
CA LEU A 228 0.50 -27.24 5.82
C LEU A 228 0.94 -27.22 7.29
N SER A 229 0.49 -26.22 8.04
CA SER A 229 0.76 -26.12 9.48
C SER A 229 -0.16 -27.07 10.29
N PRO A 230 0.25 -27.52 11.48
CA PRO A 230 -0.59 -28.36 12.33
C PRO A 230 -1.88 -27.65 12.73
N ASN A 231 -3.02 -28.30 12.52
CA ASN A 231 -4.34 -27.80 12.89
C ASN A 231 -4.81 -28.36 14.23
N THR A 232 -5.60 -27.58 14.98
CA THR A 232 -6.22 -28.03 16.23
C THR A 232 -7.48 -28.86 15.97
N LEU A 233 -7.84 -29.76 16.89
CA LEU A 233 -9.04 -30.60 16.77
C LEU A 233 -10.33 -29.77 16.63
N GLN A 234 -10.36 -28.55 17.18
CA GLN A 234 -11.50 -27.64 17.09
C GLN A 234 -11.82 -27.21 15.65
N THR A 235 -10.84 -27.21 14.74
CA THR A 235 -11.06 -26.88 13.32
C THR A 235 -12.05 -27.84 12.65
N LYS A 236 -12.07 -29.11 13.05
CA LYS A 236 -12.99 -30.13 12.50
C LYS A 236 -14.46 -29.80 12.78
N PHE A 237 -14.77 -29.12 13.89
CA PHE A 237 -16.15 -28.70 14.17
C PHE A 237 -16.61 -27.58 13.23
N LYS A 238 -15.69 -26.71 12.79
CA LYS A 238 -16.01 -25.61 11.87
C LYS A 238 -16.39 -26.09 10.46
N TRP A 239 -15.93 -27.27 10.03
CA TRP A 239 -16.26 -27.85 8.73
C TRP A 239 -17.76 -28.08 8.50
N ARG A 240 -18.53 -28.23 9.58
CA ARG A 240 -19.98 -28.45 9.49
C ARG A 240 -20.77 -27.18 9.20
N PHE A 241 -20.19 -26.02 9.49
CA PHE A 241 -20.86 -24.73 9.34
C PHE A 241 -20.44 -24.06 8.03
N LYS A 242 -21.42 -23.70 7.21
CA LYS A 242 -21.19 -22.80 6.07
C LYS A 242 -21.01 -21.38 6.59
N GLN A 243 -20.00 -20.68 6.08
CA GLN A 243 -19.84 -19.25 6.36
C GLN A 243 -20.98 -18.46 5.70
N THR A 244 -21.84 -17.86 6.51
CA THR A 244 -22.76 -16.81 6.07
C THR A 244 -22.00 -15.50 6.02
N LEU A 245 -21.55 -15.10 4.83
CA LEU A 245 -20.79 -13.88 4.63
C LEU A 245 -21.69 -12.69 4.36
N SER A 246 -21.57 -11.66 5.20
CA SER A 246 -22.03 -10.31 4.89
C SER A 246 -20.95 -9.57 4.10
N THR A 247 -20.68 -10.03 2.88
CA THR A 247 -19.86 -9.27 1.93
C THR A 247 -20.78 -8.83 0.80
N PRO A 248 -21.16 -7.55 0.69
CA PRO A 248 -21.66 -7.07 -0.58
C PRO A 248 -20.48 -7.12 -1.57
N LEU A 249 -20.80 -7.54 -2.79
CA LEU A 249 -19.92 -7.51 -3.96
C LEU A 249 -19.22 -6.15 -4.11
#